data_AF-A0AB34D8G3-F1
#
_entry.id   AF-A0AB34D8G3-F1
#
_cell.length_a   1.000
_cell.length_b   1.000
_cell.length_c   1.000
_cell.angle_alpha   90.00
_cell.angle_beta   90.00
_cell.angle_gamma   90.00
#
_symmetry.space_group_name_H-M   'P 1'
#
loop_
_entity.id
_entity.type
_entity.pdbx_description
1 polymer ?
#
loop_
_entity_poly.entity_id
_entity_poly.type
_entity_poly.pdbx_seq_one_letter_code
_entity_poly.pdbx_strand_id
1 'polypeptide(L)'
;MSLIDMYVHEVAKRLPEQNREDITLELRSTIEDMLPDDYNEEDVKSVLEKLGSPVSLANGYLDRPMHLIGPRYFDVYTTLLKMIIPIAAVIALISMVAENFIGYNGDQAVLNVILQLIGKGIGEIFEVGLHVFFWLTLVFVILERTDKDKGIEPLTTSLKKWTPDDLKNISYIPKKKAISKFEVFGGLMWTAVWTTLYFYANHLVGVYHGTENGLKFVAPTFNQDVLLQYWPLILVMIVFEVAISLYKLVQGQWTKRLAIGNAILQVVGTIIFIVIVVNPHLLNAGFITYLANAFTISPEEFKTWLIGGGIFFYMLSAAINILDGFRKASIRM
;
A
#
# COMPACT_ATOMS: atom_id res chain seq x y z
N MET A 1 -16.24 53.95 4.54
CA MET A 1 -16.03 52.98 3.44
C MET A 1 -17.37 52.36 3.13
N SER A 2 -17.80 52.45 1.87
CA SER A 2 -19.01 51.81 1.38
C SER A 2 -18.82 50.28 1.26
N LEU A 3 -19.91 49.52 1.21
CA LEU A 3 -19.89 48.08 0.94
C LEU A 3 -19.16 47.75 -0.39
N ILE A 4 -19.31 48.61 -1.39
CA ILE A 4 -18.64 48.52 -2.68
C ILE A 4 -17.13 48.67 -2.50
N ASP A 5 -16.67 49.65 -1.73
CA ASP A 5 -15.23 49.85 -1.47
C ASP A 5 -14.60 48.61 -0.82
N MET A 6 -15.30 48.00 0.15
CA MET A 6 -14.83 46.80 0.82
C MET A 6 -14.81 45.59 -0.11
N TYR A 7 -15.84 45.41 -0.93
CA TYR A 7 -15.92 44.31 -1.89
C TYR A 7 -14.80 44.41 -2.93
N VAL A 8 -14.64 45.58 -3.53
CA VAL A 8 -13.61 45.88 -4.53
C VAL A 8 -12.21 45.74 -3.94
N HIS A 9 -11.99 46.19 -2.70
CA HIS A 9 -10.72 45.98 -2.00
C HIS A 9 -10.40 44.51 -1.77
N GLU A 10 -11.39 43.71 -1.36
CA GLU A 10 -11.23 42.26 -1.20
C GLU A 10 -10.89 41.58 -2.53
N VAL A 11 -11.52 41.95 -3.64
CA VAL A 11 -11.13 41.43 -4.96
C VAL A 11 -9.69 41.84 -5.30
N ALA A 12 -9.36 43.13 -5.19
CA ALA A 12 -8.06 43.69 -5.54
C ALA A 12 -6.88 43.03 -4.80
N LYS A 13 -7.06 42.69 -3.51
CA LYS A 13 -6.04 42.01 -2.69
C LYS A 13 -5.58 40.67 -3.27
N ARG A 14 -6.39 40.03 -4.12
CA ARG A 14 -6.15 38.72 -4.72
C ARG A 14 -5.68 38.79 -6.17
N LEU A 15 -5.61 39.98 -6.76
CA LEU A 15 -5.18 40.20 -8.14
C LEU A 15 -3.66 40.42 -8.26
N PRO A 16 -3.04 40.05 -9.40
CA PRO A 16 -1.64 40.34 -9.69
C PRO A 16 -1.43 41.85 -9.78
N GLU A 17 -0.29 42.35 -9.28
CA GLU A 17 -0.03 43.80 -9.21
C GLU A 17 -0.10 44.50 -10.57
N GLN A 18 0.31 43.82 -11.65
CA GLN A 18 0.37 44.39 -12.99
C GLN A 18 -0.98 44.87 -13.54
N ASN A 19 -2.08 44.16 -13.24
CA ASN A 19 -3.42 44.46 -13.79
C ASN A 19 -4.41 44.87 -12.70
N ARG A 20 -3.96 44.96 -11.44
CA ARG A 20 -4.85 45.17 -10.28
C ARG A 20 -5.66 46.45 -10.44
N GLU A 21 -5.03 47.55 -10.79
CA GLU A 21 -5.69 48.86 -10.87
C GLU A 21 -6.77 48.89 -11.96
N ASP A 22 -6.44 48.43 -13.17
CA ASP A 22 -7.37 48.36 -14.30
C ASP A 22 -8.60 47.49 -13.99
N ILE A 23 -8.40 46.29 -13.45
CA ILE A 23 -9.49 45.37 -13.08
C ILE A 23 -10.35 45.97 -11.96
N THR A 24 -9.73 46.69 -11.01
CA THR A 24 -10.44 47.32 -9.90
C THR A 24 -11.34 48.45 -10.38
N LEU A 25 -10.88 49.23 -11.37
CA LEU A 25 -11.67 50.29 -12.01
C LEU A 25 -12.82 49.71 -12.84
N GLU A 26 -12.56 48.68 -13.64
CA GLU A 26 -13.59 47.98 -14.43
C GLU A 26 -14.67 47.36 -13.54
N LEU A 27 -14.26 46.70 -12.44
CA LEU A 27 -15.18 46.12 -11.48
C LEU A 27 -16.05 47.19 -10.82
N ARG A 28 -15.46 48.33 -10.43
CA ARG A 28 -16.22 49.44 -9.86
C ARG A 28 -17.25 49.98 -10.86
N SER A 29 -16.84 50.23 -12.11
CA SER A 29 -17.76 50.67 -13.17
C SER A 29 -18.90 49.68 -13.36
N THR A 30 -18.60 48.38 -13.40
CA THR A 30 -19.60 47.33 -13.55
C THR A 30 -20.62 47.32 -12.39
N ILE A 31 -20.16 47.51 -11.16
CA ILE A 31 -21.06 47.59 -9.99
C ILE A 31 -21.92 48.85 -10.08
N GLU A 32 -21.35 49.99 -10.46
CA GLU A 32 -22.06 51.26 -10.60
C GLU A 32 -23.12 51.19 -11.72
N ASP A 33 -22.82 50.55 -12.86
CA ASP A 33 -23.76 50.33 -13.97
C ASP A 33 -24.92 49.36 -13.63
N MET A 34 -24.72 48.47 -12.64
CA MET A 34 -25.75 47.55 -12.17
C MET A 34 -26.70 48.18 -11.15
N LEU A 35 -26.38 49.36 -10.61
CA LEU A 35 -27.17 50.06 -9.62
C LEU A 35 -28.13 51.08 -10.28
N PRO A 36 -29.35 51.27 -9.76
CA PRO A 36 -30.23 52.35 -10.20
C PRO A 36 -29.67 53.73 -9.76
N ASP A 37 -30.11 54.81 -10.43
CA ASP A 37 -29.65 56.19 -10.15
C ASP A 37 -29.86 56.63 -8.68
N ASP A 38 -30.89 56.11 -8.02
CA ASP A 38 -31.19 56.31 -6.59
C ASP A 38 -31.25 54.94 -5.90
N TYR A 39 -30.10 54.46 -5.44
CA TYR A 39 -29.94 53.13 -4.84
C TYR A 39 -29.82 53.19 -3.31
N ASN A 40 -30.30 52.13 -2.67
CA ASN A 40 -30.15 51.91 -1.23
C ASN A 40 -29.18 50.76 -0.92
N GLU A 41 -28.99 50.46 0.37
CA GLU A 41 -28.07 49.40 0.79
C GLU A 41 -28.52 47.98 0.40
N GLU A 42 -29.83 47.73 0.24
CA GLU A 42 -30.37 46.45 -0.24
C GLU A 42 -30.07 46.24 -1.73
N ASP A 43 -30.14 47.29 -2.54
CA ASP A 43 -29.76 47.24 -3.96
C ASP A 43 -28.29 46.86 -4.13
N VAL A 44 -27.40 47.48 -3.32
CA VAL A 44 -25.97 47.14 -3.28
C VAL A 44 -25.76 45.68 -2.89
N LYS A 45 -26.44 45.21 -1.84
CA LYS A 45 -26.34 43.80 -1.43
C LYS A 45 -26.79 42.84 -2.52
N SER A 46 -27.89 43.16 -3.22
CA SER A 46 -28.39 42.34 -4.33
C SER A 46 -27.38 42.27 -5.48
N VAL A 47 -26.76 43.38 -5.85
CA VAL A 47 -25.72 43.42 -6.90
C VAL A 47 -24.49 42.61 -6.48
N LEU A 48 -24.01 42.79 -5.25
CA LEU A 48 -22.85 42.04 -4.75
C LEU A 48 -23.15 40.54 -4.61
N GLU A 49 -24.38 40.16 -4.25
CA GLU A 49 -24.81 38.77 -4.20
C GLU A 49 -24.86 38.14 -5.59
N LYS A 50 -25.29 38.89 -6.62
CA LYS A 50 -25.24 38.46 -8.03
C LYS A 50 -23.80 38.25 -8.52
N LEU A 51 -22.86 39.12 -8.11
CA LEU A 51 -21.43 38.98 -8.43
C LEU A 51 -20.76 37.83 -7.65
N GLY A 52 -21.34 37.44 -6.51
CA GLY A 52 -20.88 36.33 -5.70
C GLY A 52 -19.68 36.67 -4.82
N SER A 53 -18.94 35.65 -4.36
CA SER A 53 -17.83 35.86 -3.42
C SER A 53 -16.66 36.62 -4.09
N PRO A 54 -16.02 37.58 -3.40
CA PRO A 54 -14.83 38.27 -3.92
C PRO A 54 -13.70 37.31 -4.34
N VAL A 55 -13.60 36.16 -3.67
CA VAL A 55 -12.62 35.10 -3.99
C VAL A 55 -12.91 34.47 -5.35
N SER A 56 -14.18 34.09 -5.59
CA SER A 56 -14.61 33.49 -6.85
C SER A 56 -14.45 34.48 -8.00
N LEU A 57 -14.82 35.74 -7.78
CA LEU A 57 -14.71 36.78 -8.79
C LEU A 57 -13.25 37.09 -9.13
N ALA A 58 -12.38 37.22 -8.13
CA ALA A 58 -10.94 37.40 -8.34
C ALA A 58 -10.31 36.23 -9.12
N ASN A 59 -10.70 34.99 -8.82
CA ASN A 59 -10.23 33.82 -9.55
C ASN A 59 -10.63 33.84 -11.04
N GLY A 60 -11.74 34.49 -11.40
CA GLY A 60 -12.16 34.67 -12.79
C GLY A 60 -11.25 35.61 -13.59
N TYR A 61 -10.59 36.56 -12.92
CA TYR A 61 -9.60 37.45 -13.53
C TYR A 61 -8.18 36.87 -13.56
N LEU A 62 -7.93 35.77 -12.85
CA LEU A 62 -6.63 35.09 -12.85
C LEU A 62 -6.53 34.11 -14.01
N ASP A 63 -5.42 34.15 -14.74
CA ASP A 63 -5.06 33.15 -15.74
C ASP A 63 -4.99 31.72 -15.15
N ARG A 64 -4.77 31.60 -13.83
CA ARG A 64 -4.76 30.34 -13.09
C ARG A 64 -5.39 30.51 -11.71
N PRO A 65 -6.40 29.70 -11.33
CA PRO A 65 -6.87 29.64 -9.95
C PRO A 65 -5.74 29.20 -9.01
N MET A 66 -5.75 29.70 -7.76
CA MET A 66 -4.71 29.41 -6.76
C MET A 66 -4.78 27.98 -6.22
N HIS A 67 -4.35 27.00 -7.01
CA HIS A 67 -4.19 25.61 -6.58
C HIS A 67 -2.73 25.28 -6.26
N LEU A 68 -2.51 24.37 -5.30
CA LEU A 68 -1.17 23.81 -5.04
C LEU A 68 -0.72 22.92 -6.20
N ILE A 69 -1.65 22.10 -6.71
CA ILE A 69 -1.54 21.30 -7.94
C ILE A 69 -2.86 21.49 -8.69
N GLY A 70 -2.81 22.03 -9.90
CA GLY A 70 -4.00 22.37 -10.67
C GLY A 70 -4.65 21.16 -11.36
N PRO A 71 -5.88 21.33 -11.90
CA PRO A 71 -6.62 20.26 -12.59
C PRO A 71 -5.82 19.59 -13.72
N ARG A 72 -4.95 20.35 -14.39
CA ARG A 72 -4.04 19.86 -15.44
C ARG A 72 -3.18 18.68 -15.00
N TYR A 73 -2.65 18.71 -13.78
CA TYR A 73 -1.71 17.72 -13.27
C TYR A 73 -2.27 16.79 -12.18
N PHE A 74 -3.41 17.14 -11.59
CA PHE A 74 -3.96 16.45 -10.43
C PHE A 74 -4.23 14.95 -10.70
N ASP A 75 -4.77 14.60 -11.86
CA ASP A 75 -5.05 13.20 -12.21
C ASP A 75 -3.77 12.37 -12.37
N VAL A 76 -2.72 12.96 -12.97
CA VAL A 76 -1.41 12.32 -13.10
C VAL A 76 -0.78 12.13 -11.73
N TYR A 77 -0.77 13.19 -10.92
CA TYR A 77 -0.24 13.17 -9.55
C TYR A 77 -0.89 12.07 -8.72
N THR A 78 -2.22 12.02 -8.68
CA THR A 78 -2.93 11.00 -7.88
C THR A 78 -2.72 9.58 -8.40
N THR A 79 -2.59 9.41 -9.71
CA THR A 79 -2.32 8.10 -10.32
C THR A 79 -0.91 7.61 -9.99
N LEU A 80 0.09 8.49 -10.09
CA LEU A 80 1.47 8.17 -9.69
C LEU A 80 1.56 7.87 -8.20
N LEU A 81 0.90 8.64 -7.33
CA LEU A 81 0.86 8.37 -5.90
C LEU A 81 0.28 6.98 -5.60
N LYS A 82 -0.84 6.62 -6.26
CA LYS A 82 -1.50 5.31 -6.12
C LYS A 82 -0.64 4.13 -6.61
N MET A 83 0.33 4.39 -7.49
CA MET A 83 1.23 3.40 -8.10
C MET A 83 2.55 3.27 -7.33
N ILE A 84 3.19 4.40 -7.01
CA ILE A 84 4.53 4.45 -6.39
C ILE A 84 4.47 4.02 -4.92
N ILE A 85 3.47 4.47 -4.14
CA ILE A 85 3.37 4.10 -2.72
C ILE A 85 3.40 2.57 -2.55
N PRO A 86 2.60 1.78 -3.30
CA PRO A 86 2.70 0.33 -3.20
C PRO A 86 4.05 -0.25 -3.54
N ILE A 87 4.68 0.21 -4.61
CA ILE A 87 5.99 -0.29 -5.02
C ILE A 87 7.03 0.00 -3.93
N ALA A 88 7.03 1.23 -3.42
CA ALA A 88 7.95 1.65 -2.36
C ALA A 88 7.71 0.87 -1.06
N ALA A 89 6.46 0.59 -0.69
CA ALA A 89 6.13 -0.25 0.46
C ALA A 89 6.62 -1.69 0.30
N VAL A 90 6.55 -2.28 -0.91
CA VAL A 90 7.12 -3.61 -1.16
C VAL A 90 8.64 -3.59 -1.02
N ILE A 91 9.31 -2.58 -1.59
CA ILE A 91 10.77 -2.44 -1.47
C ILE A 91 11.16 -2.31 0.01
N ALA A 92 10.44 -1.49 0.78
CA ALA A 92 10.67 -1.32 2.21
C ALA A 92 10.57 -2.65 2.96
N LEU A 93 9.50 -3.42 2.75
CA LEU A 93 9.32 -4.73 3.38
C LEU A 93 10.43 -5.73 3.02
N ILE A 94 10.90 -5.73 1.76
CA ILE A 94 12.03 -6.59 1.36
C ILE A 94 13.31 -6.17 2.07
N SER A 95 13.61 -4.88 2.14
CA SER A 95 14.76 -4.33 2.87
C SER A 95 14.68 -4.65 4.36
N MET A 96 13.51 -4.51 4.97
CA MET A 96 13.25 -4.85 6.37
C MET A 96 13.65 -6.28 6.69
N VAL A 97 13.23 -7.22 5.82
CA VAL A 97 13.58 -8.64 5.97
C VAL A 97 15.09 -8.79 5.88
N ALA A 98 15.75 -8.21 4.88
CA ALA A 98 17.20 -8.30 4.73
C ALA A 98 17.97 -7.76 5.96
N GLU A 99 17.52 -6.67 6.58
CA GLU A 99 18.16 -6.08 7.77
C GLU A 99 17.96 -6.93 9.03
N ASN A 100 16.75 -7.43 9.27
CA ASN A 100 16.46 -8.22 10.47
C ASN A 100 17.21 -9.55 10.49
N PHE A 101 17.61 -10.07 9.33
CA PHE A 101 18.45 -11.26 9.20
C PHE A 101 19.89 -11.08 9.68
N ILE A 102 20.37 -9.84 9.81
CA ILE A 102 21.76 -9.58 10.18
C ILE A 102 21.89 -9.30 11.70
N GLY A 103 20.80 -8.99 12.40
CA GLY A 103 20.83 -8.43 13.76
C GLY A 103 20.12 -9.20 14.87
N TYR A 104 19.53 -10.37 14.63
CA TYR A 104 18.74 -11.07 15.66
C TYR A 104 19.60 -11.92 16.61
N ASN A 105 19.49 -11.66 17.92
CA ASN A 105 20.32 -12.27 18.98
C ASN A 105 19.59 -13.34 19.84
N GLY A 106 18.43 -13.86 19.43
CA GLY A 106 17.90 -15.13 19.99
C GLY A 106 17.17 -15.10 21.34
N ASP A 107 17.17 -13.99 22.09
CA ASP A 107 16.67 -13.95 23.48
C ASP A 107 15.19 -13.50 23.64
N GLN A 108 14.40 -13.46 22.57
CA GLN A 108 13.04 -12.91 22.59
C GLN A 108 11.96 -13.96 22.31
N ALA A 109 10.86 -13.93 23.07
CA ALA A 109 9.70 -14.79 22.82
C ALA A 109 9.09 -14.54 21.42
N VAL A 110 8.64 -15.61 20.74
CA VAL A 110 8.09 -15.53 19.36
C VAL A 110 7.07 -14.43 19.19
N LEU A 111 6.15 -14.33 20.14
CA LEU A 111 5.04 -13.39 20.05
C LEU A 111 5.57 -11.95 19.97
N ASN A 112 6.60 -11.62 20.76
CA ASN A 112 7.21 -10.29 20.72
C ASN A 112 7.91 -10.04 19.39
N VAL A 113 8.60 -11.04 18.84
CA VAL A 113 9.27 -10.91 17.54
C VAL A 113 8.25 -10.70 16.41
N ILE A 114 7.16 -11.48 16.39
CA ILE A 114 6.10 -11.30 15.40
C ILE A 114 5.45 -9.92 15.54
N LEU A 115 5.09 -9.51 16.77
CA LEU A 115 4.52 -8.19 17.02
C LEU A 115 5.47 -7.06 16.63
N GLN A 116 6.76 -7.21 16.91
CA GLN A 116 7.78 -6.23 16.54
C GLN A 116 7.97 -6.16 15.02
N LEU A 117 8.00 -7.29 14.31
CA LEU A 117 8.08 -7.30 12.84
C LEU A 117 6.86 -6.63 12.21
N ILE A 118 5.66 -6.95 12.70
CA ILE A 118 4.43 -6.32 12.22
C ILE A 118 4.46 -4.82 12.52
N GLY A 119 4.82 -4.43 13.75
CA GLY A 119 4.91 -3.03 14.15
C GLY A 119 5.94 -2.24 13.36
N LYS A 120 7.15 -2.79 13.19
CA LYS A 120 8.23 -2.20 12.40
C LYS A 120 7.82 -2.07 10.94
N GLY A 121 7.28 -3.13 10.32
CA GLY A 121 6.86 -3.08 8.93
C GLY A 121 5.71 -2.11 8.68
N ILE A 122 4.76 -1.96 9.61
CA ILE A 122 3.73 -0.91 9.51
C ILE A 122 4.37 0.49 9.59
N GLY A 123 5.31 0.68 10.53
CA GLY A 123 6.05 1.94 10.69
C GLY A 123 6.82 2.33 9.44
N GLU A 124 7.58 1.38 8.86
CA GLU A 124 8.35 1.61 7.64
C GLU A 124 7.48 1.91 6.42
N ILE A 125 6.37 1.18 6.25
CA ILE A 125 5.42 1.47 5.17
C ILE A 125 4.87 2.89 5.31
N PHE A 126 4.56 3.32 6.54
CA PHE A 126 4.06 4.66 6.81
C PHE A 126 5.11 5.73 6.52
N GLU A 127 6.34 5.54 7.00
CA GLU A 127 7.47 6.45 6.78
C GLU A 127 7.81 6.60 5.29
N VAL A 128 7.95 5.48 4.58
CA VAL A 128 8.20 5.48 3.14
C VAL A 128 7.04 6.12 2.38
N GLY A 129 5.80 5.87 2.82
CA GLY A 129 4.61 6.53 2.28
C GLY A 129 4.66 8.05 2.41
N LEU A 130 5.09 8.57 3.57
CA LEU A 130 5.28 10.00 3.80
C LEU A 130 6.36 10.59 2.90
N HIS A 131 7.50 9.90 2.76
CA HIS A 131 8.58 10.35 1.86
C HIS A 131 8.13 10.41 0.40
N VAL A 132 7.47 9.35 -0.09
CA VAL A 132 6.94 9.32 -1.45
C VAL A 132 5.93 10.45 -1.65
N PHE A 133 4.99 10.63 -0.71
CA PHE A 133 4.00 11.69 -0.79
C PHE A 133 4.64 13.07 -0.82
N PHE A 134 5.58 13.35 0.09
CA PHE A 134 6.25 14.64 0.20
C PHE A 134 7.03 14.98 -1.07
N TRP A 135 7.93 14.09 -1.50
CA TRP A 135 8.78 14.36 -2.66
C TRP A 135 8.00 14.41 -3.97
N LEU A 136 7.01 13.54 -4.14
CA LEU A 136 6.15 13.57 -5.33
C LEU A 136 5.33 14.87 -5.36
N THR A 137 4.73 15.27 -4.24
CA THR A 137 3.99 16.54 -4.14
C THR A 137 4.89 17.71 -4.48
N LEU A 138 6.11 17.76 -3.92
CA LEU A 138 7.06 18.84 -4.19
C LEU A 138 7.40 18.93 -5.69
N VAL A 139 7.65 17.81 -6.36
CA VAL A 139 7.91 17.78 -7.81
C VAL A 139 6.73 18.35 -8.59
N PHE A 140 5.50 17.94 -8.26
CA PHE A 140 4.30 18.44 -8.94
C PHE A 140 4.01 19.92 -8.66
N VAL A 141 4.31 20.40 -7.46
CA VAL A 141 4.26 21.83 -7.13
C VAL A 141 5.26 22.62 -7.97
N ILE A 142 6.49 22.13 -8.13
CA ILE A 142 7.50 22.77 -8.96
C ILE A 142 7.07 22.75 -10.44
N LEU A 143 6.54 21.63 -10.94
CA LEU A 143 6.01 21.53 -12.30
C LEU A 143 4.87 22.50 -12.56
N GLU A 144 3.88 22.59 -11.67
CA GLU A 144 2.77 23.55 -11.76
C GLU A 144 3.26 25.01 -11.84
N ARG A 145 4.30 25.33 -11.06
CA ARG A 145 4.88 26.68 -11.00
C ARG A 145 5.78 27.03 -12.17
N THR A 146 6.36 26.03 -12.84
CA THR A 146 7.33 26.23 -13.93
C THR A 146 6.75 25.99 -15.32
N ASP A 147 5.62 25.29 -15.45
CA ASP A 147 4.97 25.07 -16.74
C ASP A 147 4.50 26.40 -17.34
N LYS A 148 4.93 26.66 -18.58
CA LYS A 148 4.58 27.85 -19.35
C LYS A 148 3.30 27.65 -20.16
N ASP A 149 2.90 26.40 -20.41
CA ASP A 149 1.62 26.11 -21.04
C ASP A 149 0.48 26.42 -20.04
N LYS A 150 -0.51 27.19 -20.50
CA LYS A 150 -1.64 27.64 -19.68
C LYS A 150 -2.91 26.81 -19.91
N GLY A 151 -2.84 25.72 -20.66
CA GLY A 151 -4.01 24.87 -20.91
C GLY A 151 -4.58 24.24 -19.63
N ILE A 152 -5.89 24.34 -19.44
CA ILE A 152 -6.62 23.84 -18.25
C ILE A 152 -6.91 22.32 -18.38
N GLU A 153 -6.78 21.76 -19.57
CA GLU A 153 -7.08 20.36 -19.86
C GLU A 153 -6.19 19.40 -19.06
N PRO A 154 -6.78 18.35 -18.44
CA PRO A 154 -6.03 17.35 -17.69
C PRO A 154 -5.10 16.57 -18.62
N LEU A 155 -3.87 16.36 -18.15
CA LEU A 155 -2.90 15.52 -18.83
C LEU A 155 -3.16 14.04 -18.51
N THR A 156 -2.89 13.18 -19.49
CA THR A 156 -2.80 11.74 -19.30
C THR A 156 -1.62 11.39 -18.40
N THR A 157 -1.57 10.16 -17.89
CA THR A 157 -0.44 9.63 -17.11
C THR A 157 0.91 9.70 -17.81
N SER A 158 0.93 9.89 -19.13
CA SER A 158 2.14 10.11 -19.94
C SER A 158 2.56 11.58 -20.05
N LEU A 159 1.92 12.48 -19.30
CA LEU A 159 2.09 13.94 -19.38
C LEU A 159 1.76 14.52 -20.75
N LYS A 160 0.81 13.90 -21.46
CA LYS A 160 0.33 14.34 -22.79
C LYS A 160 -1.15 14.66 -22.75
N LYS A 161 -1.60 15.53 -23.66
CA LYS A 161 -3.04 15.77 -23.88
C LYS A 161 -3.74 14.49 -24.28
N TRP A 162 -4.96 14.32 -23.78
CA TRP A 162 -5.77 13.16 -24.10
C TRP A 162 -6.16 13.14 -25.58
N THR A 163 -6.20 11.93 -26.15
CA THR A 163 -6.67 11.67 -27.50
C THR A 163 -7.69 10.52 -27.47
N PRO A 164 -8.64 10.45 -28.42
CA PRO A 164 -9.60 9.35 -28.50
C PRO A 164 -8.95 7.96 -28.59
N ASP A 165 -7.72 7.88 -29.11
CA ASP A 165 -6.96 6.62 -29.16
C ASP A 165 -6.59 6.09 -27.77
N ASP A 166 -6.52 6.95 -26.75
CA ASP A 166 -6.26 6.53 -25.37
C ASP A 166 -7.40 5.66 -24.79
N LEU A 167 -8.61 5.75 -25.35
CA LEU A 167 -9.74 4.88 -24.97
C LEU A 167 -9.49 3.42 -25.30
N LYS A 168 -8.70 3.13 -26.34
CA LYS A 168 -8.36 1.75 -26.73
C LYS A 168 -7.52 1.04 -25.67
N ASN A 169 -6.90 1.80 -24.76
CA ASN A 169 -6.04 1.30 -23.70
C ASN A 169 -6.77 1.10 -22.35
N ILE A 170 -8.06 1.46 -22.25
CA ILE A 170 -8.82 1.35 -21.00
C ILE A 170 -9.57 0.02 -20.98
N SER A 171 -9.06 -0.97 -20.25
CA SER A 171 -9.79 -2.20 -19.96
C SER A 171 -10.64 -2.05 -18.70
N TYR A 172 -11.95 -2.26 -18.79
CA TYR A 172 -12.83 -2.33 -17.62
C TYR A 172 -12.48 -3.58 -16.78
N ILE A 173 -12.17 -3.38 -15.50
CA ILE A 173 -11.86 -4.47 -14.56
C ILE A 173 -13.02 -4.61 -13.56
N PRO A 174 -13.78 -5.72 -13.59
CA PRO A 174 -14.83 -5.96 -12.60
C PRO A 174 -14.25 -5.99 -11.16
N LYS A 175 -14.94 -5.36 -10.19
CA LYS A 175 -14.48 -5.29 -8.79
C LYS A 175 -14.15 -6.65 -8.16
N LYS A 176 -14.85 -7.72 -8.56
CA LYS A 176 -14.60 -9.09 -8.07
C LYS A 176 -13.33 -9.74 -8.63
N LYS A 177 -12.79 -9.22 -9.72
CA LYS A 177 -11.50 -9.61 -10.30
C LYS A 177 -10.34 -8.78 -9.77
N ALA A 178 -10.63 -7.60 -9.25
CA ALA A 178 -9.61 -6.68 -8.75
C ALA A 178 -8.85 -7.29 -7.57
N ILE A 179 -7.53 -7.15 -7.61
CA ILE A 179 -6.66 -7.56 -6.51
C ILE A 179 -6.60 -6.41 -5.52
N SER A 180 -6.94 -6.69 -4.26
CA SER A 180 -6.84 -5.67 -3.22
C SER A 180 -5.38 -5.44 -2.86
N LYS A 181 -5.02 -4.19 -2.57
CA LYS A 181 -3.67 -3.85 -2.10
C LYS A 181 -3.34 -4.56 -0.78
N PHE A 182 -4.34 -4.74 0.08
CA PHE A 182 -4.21 -5.50 1.33
C PHE A 182 -3.84 -6.96 1.10
N GLU A 183 -4.38 -7.62 0.07
CA GLU A 183 -4.00 -9.00 -0.29
C GLU A 183 -2.50 -9.10 -0.60
N VAL A 184 -1.95 -8.12 -1.32
CA VAL A 184 -0.52 -8.11 -1.66
C VAL A 184 0.34 -7.80 -0.44
N PHE A 185 0.07 -6.70 0.27
CA PHE A 185 0.91 -6.31 1.41
C PHE A 185 0.78 -7.28 2.59
N GLY A 186 -0.43 -7.76 2.86
CA GLY A 186 -0.66 -8.79 3.87
C GLY A 186 0.07 -10.08 3.51
N GLY A 187 0.06 -10.47 2.22
CA GLY A 187 0.86 -11.58 1.71
C GLY A 187 2.35 -11.40 1.95
N LEU A 188 2.93 -10.28 1.51
CA LEU A 188 4.36 -10.00 1.69
C LEU A 188 4.79 -9.88 3.16
N MET A 189 3.96 -9.27 4.00
CA MET A 189 4.19 -9.21 5.45
C MET A 189 4.17 -10.62 6.04
N TRP A 190 3.24 -11.47 5.59
CA TRP A 190 3.19 -12.87 5.99
C TRP A 190 4.42 -13.65 5.51
N THR A 191 4.89 -13.40 4.29
CA THR A 191 6.16 -13.95 3.77
C THR A 191 7.32 -13.54 4.68
N ALA A 192 7.41 -12.28 5.10
CA ALA A 192 8.44 -11.77 6.00
C ALA A 192 8.42 -12.47 7.37
N VAL A 193 7.23 -12.64 7.96
CA VAL A 193 7.04 -13.36 9.23
C VAL A 193 7.48 -14.82 9.09
N TRP A 194 6.98 -15.54 8.08
CA TRP A 194 7.35 -16.95 7.86
C TRP A 194 8.82 -17.15 7.57
N THR A 195 9.41 -16.26 6.78
CA THR A 195 10.83 -16.27 6.45
C THR A 195 11.65 -16.12 7.74
N THR A 196 11.29 -15.20 8.63
CA THR A 196 11.94 -15.07 9.94
C THR A 196 11.75 -16.32 10.79
N LEU A 197 10.53 -16.86 10.86
CA LEU A 197 10.24 -18.09 11.62
C LEU A 197 11.04 -19.29 11.14
N TYR A 198 11.28 -19.41 9.83
CA TYR A 198 12.06 -20.52 9.26
C TYR A 198 13.56 -20.39 9.58
N PHE A 199 14.15 -19.21 9.39
CA PHE A 199 15.59 -19.00 9.58
C PHE A 199 16.01 -18.88 11.05
N TYR A 200 15.08 -18.62 11.96
CA TYR A 200 15.32 -18.54 13.41
C TYR A 200 14.42 -19.51 14.20
N ALA A 201 14.03 -20.62 13.60
CA ALA A 201 13.04 -21.53 14.15
C ALA A 201 13.45 -22.11 15.52
N ASN A 202 14.73 -22.37 15.73
CA ASN A 202 15.27 -22.87 17.01
C ASN A 202 15.28 -21.85 18.16
N HIS A 203 15.15 -20.56 17.89
CA HIS A 203 15.05 -19.53 18.93
C HIS A 203 13.60 -19.11 19.17
N LEU A 204 12.77 -19.30 18.14
CA LEU A 204 11.39 -18.89 18.13
C LEU A 204 10.48 -20.07 18.44
N VAL A 205 10.40 -21.07 17.58
CA VAL A 205 9.41 -22.13 17.73
C VAL A 205 9.90 -23.18 18.72
N GLY A 206 9.25 -23.26 19.87
CA GLY A 206 9.64 -24.16 20.95
C GLY A 206 8.66 -24.17 22.11
N VAL A 207 9.03 -24.92 23.15
CA VAL A 207 8.30 -24.96 24.41
C VAL A 207 8.64 -23.72 25.23
N TYR A 208 7.60 -23.00 25.65
CA TYR A 208 7.70 -21.87 26.55
C TYR A 208 7.07 -22.23 27.91
N HIS A 209 7.77 -21.91 29.00
CA HIS A 209 7.26 -22.07 30.35
C HIS A 209 6.96 -20.70 30.98
N GLY A 210 5.80 -20.58 31.62
CA GLY A 210 5.42 -19.35 32.34
C GLY A 210 6.28 -19.16 33.59
N THR A 211 6.79 -17.95 33.76
CA THR A 211 7.51 -17.49 34.97
C THR A 211 6.90 -16.16 35.43
N GLU A 212 7.24 -15.72 36.65
CA GLU A 212 6.74 -14.44 37.20
C GLU A 212 7.08 -13.23 36.31
N ASN A 213 8.14 -13.31 35.51
CA ASN A 213 8.61 -12.27 34.60
C ASN A 213 8.28 -12.55 33.10
N GLY A 214 7.36 -13.48 32.82
CA GLY A 214 6.92 -13.80 31.45
C GLY A 214 7.29 -15.21 30.98
N LEU A 215 7.31 -15.43 29.66
CA LEU A 215 7.55 -16.74 29.06
C LEU A 215 9.06 -16.99 28.89
N LYS A 216 9.57 -18.08 29.46
CA LYS A 216 10.95 -18.55 29.28
C LYS A 216 11.01 -19.65 28.22
N PHE A 217 11.90 -19.52 27.24
CA PHE A 217 12.17 -20.55 26.24
C PHE A 217 12.89 -21.74 26.87
N VAL A 218 12.36 -22.95 26.69
CA VAL A 218 12.85 -24.18 27.36
C VAL A 218 13.51 -25.13 26.38
N ALA A 219 12.86 -25.39 25.24
CA ALA A 219 13.35 -26.35 24.26
C ALA A 219 12.89 -25.98 22.85
N PRO A 220 13.79 -25.98 21.85
CA PRO A 220 13.43 -25.74 20.46
C PRO A 220 12.62 -26.89 19.86
N THR A 221 11.60 -26.56 19.07
CA THR A 221 10.83 -27.54 18.29
C THR A 221 11.68 -28.14 17.18
N PHE A 222 12.38 -27.29 16.44
CA PHE A 222 13.09 -27.66 15.23
C PHE A 222 14.61 -27.65 15.40
N ASN A 223 15.29 -28.55 14.70
CA ASN A 223 16.72 -28.55 14.52
C ASN A 223 17.08 -27.55 13.40
N GLN A 224 17.78 -26.48 13.77
CA GLN A 224 18.13 -25.40 12.83
C GLN A 224 19.08 -25.85 11.74
N ASP A 225 20.02 -26.75 12.05
CA ASP A 225 21.00 -27.24 11.07
C ASP A 225 20.31 -28.02 9.95
N VAL A 226 19.27 -28.79 10.31
CA VAL A 226 18.45 -29.53 9.34
C VAL A 226 17.60 -28.57 8.50
N LEU A 227 16.98 -27.56 9.11
CA LEU A 227 16.24 -26.54 8.36
C LEU A 227 17.15 -25.84 7.36
N LEU A 228 18.32 -25.36 7.81
CA LEU A 228 19.25 -24.63 6.97
C LEU A 228 19.75 -25.46 5.78
N GLN A 229 19.80 -26.79 5.82
CA GLN A 229 20.12 -27.59 4.63
C GLN A 229 19.21 -27.30 3.42
N TYR A 230 17.97 -26.84 3.67
CA TYR A 230 16.99 -26.50 2.63
C TYR A 230 16.92 -24.99 2.32
N TRP A 231 17.80 -24.17 2.91
CA TRP A 231 17.76 -22.71 2.74
C TRP A 231 17.76 -22.23 1.28
N PRO A 232 18.51 -22.85 0.32
CA PRO A 232 18.50 -22.36 -1.06
C PRO A 232 17.13 -22.55 -1.73
N LEU A 233 16.43 -23.65 -1.42
CA LEU A 233 15.10 -23.93 -1.94
C LEU A 233 14.08 -22.93 -1.39
N ILE A 234 14.17 -22.63 -0.09
CA ILE A 234 13.31 -21.62 0.55
C ILE A 234 13.57 -20.23 -0.02
N LEU A 235 14.83 -19.86 -0.26
CA LEU A 235 15.15 -18.58 -0.87
C LEU A 235 14.58 -18.44 -2.28
N VAL A 236 14.68 -19.48 -3.11
CA VAL A 236 14.04 -19.50 -4.45
C VAL A 236 12.52 -19.35 -4.34
N MET A 237 11.89 -20.01 -3.37
CA MET A 237 10.46 -19.89 -3.13
C MET A 237 10.04 -18.47 -2.72
N ILE A 238 10.79 -17.84 -1.81
CA ILE A 238 10.54 -16.45 -1.38
C ILE A 238 10.65 -15.51 -2.57
N VAL A 239 11.70 -15.63 -3.39
CA VAL A 239 11.87 -14.81 -4.59
C VAL A 239 10.69 -15.00 -5.55
N PHE A 240 10.23 -16.22 -5.74
CA PHE A 240 9.09 -16.50 -6.62
C PHE A 240 7.76 -15.96 -6.06
N GLU A 241 7.54 -16.04 -4.75
CA GLU A 241 6.37 -15.46 -4.06
C GLU A 241 6.34 -13.93 -4.16
N VAL A 242 7.50 -13.28 -3.97
CA VAL A 242 7.66 -11.83 -4.15
C VAL A 242 7.39 -11.45 -5.61
N ALA A 243 7.92 -12.20 -6.58
CA ALA A 243 7.70 -11.95 -8.01
C ALA A 243 6.21 -12.05 -8.38
N ILE A 244 5.49 -13.06 -7.86
CA ILE A 244 4.04 -13.18 -8.05
C ILE A 244 3.32 -12.00 -7.41
N SER A 245 3.71 -11.58 -6.20
CA SER A 245 3.09 -10.45 -5.49
C SER A 245 3.29 -9.12 -6.23
N LEU A 246 4.48 -8.89 -6.81
CA LEU A 246 4.74 -7.75 -7.69
C LEU A 246 3.90 -7.82 -8.98
N TYR A 247 3.80 -9.01 -9.58
CA TYR A 247 2.96 -9.21 -10.76
C TYR A 247 1.47 -8.96 -10.47
N LYS A 248 1.00 -9.32 -9.27
CA LYS A 248 -0.35 -8.97 -8.77
C LYS A 248 -0.57 -7.46 -8.71
N LEU A 249 0.41 -6.68 -8.25
CA LEU A 249 0.32 -5.21 -8.21
C LEU A 249 0.24 -4.59 -9.61
N VAL A 250 1.08 -5.08 -10.54
CA VAL A 250 1.11 -4.56 -11.92
C VAL A 250 -0.17 -4.89 -12.68
N GLN A 251 -0.66 -6.13 -12.55
CA GLN A 251 -1.87 -6.53 -13.26
C GLN A 251 -3.14 -5.97 -12.63
N GLY A 252 -3.18 -5.80 -11.30
CA GLY A 252 -4.35 -5.30 -10.58
C GLY A 252 -5.59 -6.19 -10.64
N GLN A 253 -5.53 -7.32 -11.35
CA GLN A 253 -6.64 -8.26 -11.51
C GLN A 253 -6.18 -9.72 -11.64
N TRP A 254 -7.05 -10.63 -11.24
CA TRP A 254 -6.83 -12.06 -11.42
C TRP A 254 -6.98 -12.47 -12.89
N THR A 255 -5.87 -12.94 -13.46
CA THR A 255 -5.81 -13.53 -14.81
C THR A 255 -5.52 -15.02 -14.74
N LYS A 256 -5.84 -15.77 -15.80
CA LYS A 256 -5.52 -17.22 -15.87
C LYS A 256 -4.02 -17.48 -15.68
N ARG A 257 -3.15 -16.63 -16.23
CA ARG A 257 -1.69 -16.75 -16.08
C ARG A 257 -1.26 -16.58 -14.63
N LEU A 258 -1.81 -15.58 -13.93
CA LEU A 258 -1.55 -15.36 -12.52
C LEU A 258 -2.07 -16.53 -11.65
N ALA A 259 -3.26 -17.06 -11.95
CA ALA A 259 -3.80 -18.22 -11.25
C ALA A 259 -2.92 -19.47 -11.43
N ILE A 260 -2.41 -19.72 -12.64
CA ILE A 260 -1.46 -20.82 -12.90
C ILE A 260 -0.15 -20.61 -12.13
N GLY A 261 0.43 -19.40 -12.17
CA GLY A 261 1.65 -19.09 -11.41
C GLY A 261 1.47 -19.29 -9.90
N ASN A 262 0.36 -18.80 -9.34
CA ASN A 262 0.00 -19.02 -7.94
C ASN A 262 -0.18 -20.52 -7.63
N ALA A 263 -0.79 -21.29 -8.54
CA ALA A 263 -0.94 -22.72 -8.34
C ALA A 263 0.40 -23.47 -8.34
N ILE A 264 1.32 -23.10 -9.23
CA ILE A 264 2.69 -23.64 -9.23
C ILE A 264 3.36 -23.32 -7.89
N LEU A 265 3.27 -22.08 -7.41
CA LEU A 265 3.83 -21.69 -6.10
C LEU A 265 3.27 -22.57 -4.97
N GLN A 266 1.96 -22.77 -4.92
CA GLN A 266 1.31 -23.59 -3.88
C GLN A 266 1.72 -25.06 -3.95
N VAL A 267 1.79 -25.65 -5.15
CA VAL A 267 2.19 -27.05 -5.35
C VAL A 267 3.66 -27.26 -4.99
N VAL A 268 4.56 -26.42 -5.51
CA VAL A 268 5.99 -26.52 -5.22
C VAL A 268 6.27 -26.28 -3.74
N GLY A 269 5.61 -25.28 -3.14
CA GLY A 269 5.68 -25.01 -1.70
C GLY A 269 5.22 -26.21 -0.86
N THR A 270 4.13 -26.87 -1.26
CA THR A 270 3.64 -28.09 -0.61
C THR A 270 4.64 -29.23 -0.67
N ILE A 271 5.25 -29.45 -1.84
CA ILE A 271 6.28 -30.49 -2.01
C ILE A 271 7.47 -30.22 -1.10
N ILE A 272 7.99 -28.99 -1.11
CA ILE A 272 9.14 -28.59 -0.27
C ILE A 272 8.79 -28.74 1.21
N PHE A 273 7.61 -28.30 1.64
CA PHE A 273 7.14 -28.45 3.01
C PHE A 273 7.10 -29.92 3.44
N ILE A 274 6.54 -30.81 2.62
CA ILE A 274 6.49 -32.26 2.91
C ILE A 274 7.90 -32.83 3.03
N VAL A 275 8.80 -32.49 2.09
CA VAL A 275 10.19 -32.97 2.10
C VAL A 275 10.92 -32.56 3.39
N ILE A 276 10.71 -31.32 3.85
CA ILE A 276 11.31 -30.82 5.10
C ILE A 276 10.71 -31.54 6.30
N VAL A 277 9.38 -31.59 6.42
CA VAL A 277 8.69 -32.08 7.63
C VAL A 277 8.82 -33.59 7.83
N VAL A 278 8.97 -34.36 6.75
CA VAL A 278 9.20 -35.82 6.82
C VAL A 278 10.63 -36.16 7.28
N ASN A 279 11.58 -35.20 7.25
CA ASN A 279 12.95 -35.46 7.67
C ASN A 279 12.99 -35.92 9.15
N PRO A 280 13.48 -37.14 9.45
CA PRO A 280 13.43 -37.71 10.80
C PRO A 280 14.17 -36.89 11.86
N HIS A 281 15.15 -36.09 11.44
CA HIS A 281 16.01 -35.28 12.30
C HIS A 281 15.54 -33.83 12.45
N LEU A 282 14.43 -33.46 11.80
CA LEU A 282 13.91 -32.09 11.85
C LEU A 282 13.45 -31.71 13.26
N LEU A 283 12.72 -32.60 13.93
CA LEU A 283 12.13 -32.32 15.25
C LEU A 283 13.11 -32.73 16.34
N ASN A 284 13.32 -31.87 17.34
CA ASN A 284 14.17 -32.19 18.47
C ASN A 284 13.55 -33.30 19.33
N ALA A 285 14.35 -34.30 19.71
CA ALA A 285 13.89 -35.39 20.56
C ALA A 285 13.35 -34.89 21.90
N GLY A 286 14.01 -33.91 22.53
CA GLY A 286 13.55 -33.31 23.79
C GLY A 286 12.18 -32.64 23.69
N PHE A 287 11.89 -31.99 22.55
CA PHE A 287 10.57 -31.40 22.27
C PHE A 287 9.49 -32.48 22.17
N ILE A 288 9.76 -33.55 21.40
CA ILE A 288 8.83 -34.66 21.21
C ILE A 288 8.53 -35.34 22.55
N THR A 289 9.55 -35.68 23.34
CA THR A 289 9.37 -36.33 24.64
C THR A 289 8.59 -35.44 25.61
N TYR A 290 8.89 -34.14 25.65
CA TYR A 290 8.20 -33.20 26.53
C TYR A 290 6.70 -33.14 26.25
N LEU A 291 6.32 -32.95 24.98
CA LEU A 291 4.90 -32.85 24.61
C LEU A 291 4.18 -34.20 24.66
N ALA A 292 4.82 -35.30 24.27
CA ALA A 292 4.23 -36.63 24.39
C ALA A 292 3.85 -36.94 25.85
N ASN A 293 4.73 -36.59 26.80
CA ASN A 293 4.45 -36.71 28.23
C ASN A 293 3.28 -35.80 28.67
N ALA A 294 3.24 -34.56 28.19
CA ALA A 294 2.16 -33.61 28.53
C ALA A 294 0.78 -34.07 28.02
N PHE A 295 0.73 -34.73 26.86
CA PHE A 295 -0.48 -35.30 26.28
C PHE A 295 -0.75 -36.77 26.68
N THR A 296 0.10 -37.36 27.53
CA THR A 296 -0.01 -38.78 27.97
C THR A 296 -0.06 -39.80 26.83
N ILE A 297 0.66 -39.56 25.73
CA ILE A 297 0.73 -40.45 24.56
C ILE A 297 2.18 -40.84 24.26
N SER A 298 2.38 -41.84 23.40
CA SER A 298 3.74 -42.25 23.03
C SER A 298 4.45 -41.21 22.15
N PRO A 299 5.78 -41.04 22.26
CA PRO A 299 6.56 -40.12 21.41
C PRO A 299 6.36 -40.33 19.90
N GLU A 300 6.31 -41.60 19.46
CA GLU A 300 6.11 -41.94 18.05
C GLU A 300 4.69 -41.60 17.57
N GLU A 301 3.69 -41.83 18.41
CA GLU A 301 2.31 -41.46 18.11
C GLU A 301 2.16 -39.93 18.01
N PHE A 302 2.69 -39.18 18.98
CA PHE A 302 2.70 -37.71 18.93
C PHE A 302 3.38 -37.18 17.67
N LYS A 303 4.56 -37.70 17.33
CA LYS A 303 5.30 -37.33 16.13
C LYS A 303 4.49 -37.59 14.86
N THR A 304 3.84 -38.75 14.78
CA THR A 304 3.01 -39.13 13.62
C THR A 304 1.82 -38.18 13.46
N TRP A 305 1.10 -37.88 14.54
CA TRP A 305 -0.02 -36.93 14.52
C TRP A 305 0.43 -35.51 14.16
N LEU A 306 1.56 -35.05 14.70
CA LEU A 306 2.09 -33.71 14.43
C LEU A 306 2.47 -33.54 12.96
N ILE A 307 3.22 -34.49 12.40
CA ILE A 307 3.65 -34.47 10.99
C ILE A 307 2.44 -34.62 10.07
N GLY A 308 1.59 -35.63 10.30
CA GLY A 308 0.42 -35.90 9.48
C GLY A 308 -0.58 -34.76 9.49
N GLY A 309 -0.87 -34.19 10.67
CA GLY A 309 -1.71 -33.03 10.83
C GLY A 309 -1.14 -31.80 10.13
N GLY A 310 0.16 -31.52 10.30
CA GLY A 310 0.84 -30.42 9.62
C GLY A 310 0.75 -30.52 8.09
N ILE A 311 1.00 -31.70 7.52
CA ILE A 311 0.87 -31.96 6.09
C ILE A 311 -0.58 -31.76 5.63
N PHE A 312 -1.56 -32.30 6.36
CA PHE A 312 -2.97 -32.16 6.04
C PHE A 312 -3.42 -30.69 6.00
N PHE A 313 -3.14 -29.91 7.04
CA PHE A 313 -3.53 -28.50 7.10
C PHE A 313 -2.82 -27.65 6.04
N TYR A 314 -1.54 -27.93 5.76
CA TYR A 314 -0.81 -27.23 4.70
C TYR A 314 -1.42 -27.53 3.32
N MET A 315 -1.68 -28.80 3.00
CA MET A 315 -2.33 -29.19 1.74
C MET A 315 -3.73 -28.59 1.59
N LEU A 316 -4.51 -28.57 2.67
CA LEU A 316 -5.84 -27.98 2.67
C LEU A 316 -5.77 -26.47 2.38
N SER A 317 -4.85 -25.75 3.03
CA SER A 317 -4.60 -24.33 2.76
C SER A 317 -4.17 -24.09 1.32
N ALA A 318 -3.22 -24.88 0.80
CA ALA A 318 -2.76 -24.80 -0.58
C ALA A 318 -3.91 -25.03 -1.58
N ALA A 319 -4.74 -26.04 -1.35
CA ALA A 319 -5.91 -26.33 -2.18
C ALA A 319 -6.92 -25.17 -2.19
N ILE A 320 -7.22 -24.58 -1.02
CA ILE A 320 -8.10 -23.41 -0.92
C ILE A 320 -7.53 -22.23 -1.71
N ASN A 321 -6.24 -21.93 -1.57
CA ASN A 321 -5.57 -20.84 -2.28
C ASN A 321 -5.55 -21.03 -3.80
N ILE A 322 -5.35 -22.27 -4.27
CA ILE A 322 -5.43 -22.61 -5.70
C ILE A 322 -6.84 -22.37 -6.22
N LEU A 323 -7.85 -22.91 -5.53
CA LEU A 323 -9.25 -22.79 -5.93
C LEU A 323 -9.71 -21.33 -5.95
N ASP A 324 -9.34 -20.53 -4.95
CA ASP A 324 -9.67 -19.11 -4.91
C ASP A 324 -9.05 -18.33 -6.08
N GLY A 325 -7.77 -18.59 -6.38
CA GLY A 325 -7.08 -17.97 -7.52
C GLY A 325 -7.76 -18.27 -8.86
N PHE A 326 -8.13 -19.52 -9.12
CA PHE A 326 -8.85 -19.91 -10.34
C PHE A 326 -10.28 -19.38 -10.37
N ARG A 327 -11.00 -19.41 -9.23
CA ARG A 327 -12.35 -18.85 -9.10
C ARG A 327 -12.35 -17.37 -9.47
N LYS A 328 -11.46 -16.57 -8.87
CA LYS A 328 -11.32 -15.13 -9.18
C LYS A 328 -10.95 -14.89 -10.64
N ALA A 329 -10.06 -15.71 -11.22
CA ALA A 329 -9.67 -15.60 -12.63
C ALA A 329 -10.80 -15.96 -13.62
N SER A 330 -11.72 -16.86 -13.25
CA SER A 330 -12.80 -17.35 -14.12
C SER A 330 -13.99 -16.40 -14.27
N ILE A 331 -14.10 -15.37 -13.44
CA ILE A 331 -15.20 -14.39 -13.49
C ILE A 331 -15.16 -13.70 -14.86
N ARG A 332 -16.22 -13.81 -15.68
CA ARG A 332 -16.26 -13.16 -17.00
C ARG A 332 -16.27 -11.63 -16.86
N MET A 333 -15.68 -10.94 -17.84
CA MET A 333 -15.72 -9.47 -17.94
C MET A 333 -17.14 -9.00 -18.20
#